data_AF-A0AA43TPV1-F1
#
_entry.id   AF-A0AA43TPV1-F1
#
_cell.length_a   1.000
_cell.length_b   1.000
_cell.length_c   1.000
_cell.angle_alpha   90.00
_cell.angle_beta   90.00
_cell.angle_gamma   90.00
#
_symmetry.space_group_name_H-M   'P 1'
#
loop_
_entity.id
_entity.type
_entity.pdbx_description
1 polymer ?
#
loop_
_entity_poly.entity_id
_entity_poly.type
_entity_poly.pdbx_seq_one_letter_code
_entity_poly.pdbx_strand_id
1 'polypeptide(L)'
;MLWGGFFLIFILVFFPYPLFWVLWIGTLAIFSGQLLRKGIWNPFTAVAEGNWSPALLVAIGSLCNGFFWELWNWVSNANPALPATNPNYWIYDIPYVNVIHIFSEMPLLGYMGYLPFGILVWVVFIWLGALFGFDTALLKDDQGKG
;
A
#
# COMPACT_ATOMS: atom_id res chain seq x y z
N MET A 1 3.85 -17.03 4.91
CA MET A 1 3.68 -15.68 4.37
C MET A 1 4.84 -15.29 3.47
N LEU A 2 6.08 -15.23 3.99
CA LEU A 2 7.27 -14.80 3.24
C LEU A 2 7.52 -15.52 1.90
N TRP A 3 7.72 -16.84 1.93
CA TRP A 3 8.03 -17.62 0.72
C TRP A 3 6.88 -17.61 -0.29
N GLY A 4 5.64 -17.60 0.18
CA GLY A 4 4.46 -17.43 -0.66
C GLY A 4 4.47 -16.08 -1.39
N GLY A 5 4.86 -15.00 -0.71
CA GLY A 5 5.01 -13.68 -1.34
C GLY A 5 6.08 -13.68 -2.43
N PHE A 6 7.26 -14.25 -2.18
CA PHE A 6 8.31 -14.37 -3.20
C PHE A 6 7.87 -15.21 -4.40
N PHE A 7 7.21 -16.35 -4.14
CA PHE A 7 6.70 -17.21 -5.20
C PHE A 7 5.64 -16.50 -6.06
N LEU A 8 4.70 -15.79 -5.43
CA LEU A 8 3.69 -15.02 -6.16
C LEU A 8 4.33 -13.91 -7.01
N ILE A 9 5.28 -13.14 -6.44
CA ILE A 9 6.00 -12.10 -7.17
C ILE A 9 6.80 -12.70 -8.35
N PHE A 10 7.38 -13.89 -8.18
CA PHE A 10 8.04 -14.58 -9.27
C PHE A 10 7.07 -14.97 -10.39
N ILE A 11 5.90 -15.53 -10.06
CA ILE A 11 4.89 -15.89 -11.08
C ILE A 11 4.32 -14.65 -11.77
N LEU A 12 4.15 -13.54 -11.05
CA LEU A 12 3.69 -12.27 -11.61
C LEU A 12 4.52 -11.83 -12.83
N VAL A 13 5.83 -12.11 -12.85
CA VAL A 13 6.71 -11.80 -13.99
C VAL A 13 6.26 -12.48 -15.28
N PHE A 14 5.73 -13.71 -15.18
CA PHE A 14 5.27 -14.48 -16.33
C PHE A 14 3.79 -14.25 -16.65
N PHE A 15 2.98 -13.87 -15.66
CA PHE A 15 1.54 -13.67 -15.80
C PHE A 15 1.09 -12.30 -15.25
N PRO A 16 1.57 -11.18 -15.81
CA PRO A 16 1.39 -9.85 -15.24
C PRO A 16 -0.07 -9.39 -15.23
N TYR A 17 -0.84 -9.72 -16.27
CA TYR A 17 -2.24 -9.31 -16.37
C TYR A 17 -3.13 -9.95 -15.30
N PRO A 18 -3.23 -11.29 -15.15
CA PRO A 18 -4.10 -11.89 -14.14
C PRO A 18 -3.58 -11.71 -12.70
N LEU A 19 -2.27 -11.48 -12.52
CA LEU A 19 -1.65 -11.37 -11.20
C LEU A 19 -1.29 -9.93 -10.81
N PHE A 20 -1.75 -8.90 -11.52
CA PHE A 20 -1.39 -7.49 -11.24
C PHE A 20 -1.53 -7.09 -9.76
N TRP A 21 -2.53 -7.64 -9.05
CA TRP A 21 -2.78 -7.42 -7.62
C TRP A 21 -1.65 -7.92 -6.70
N VAL A 22 -0.85 -8.90 -7.16
CA VAL A 22 0.27 -9.49 -6.43
C VAL A 22 1.36 -8.46 -6.15
N LEU A 23 1.49 -7.41 -6.96
CA LEU A 23 2.43 -6.33 -6.68
C LEU A 23 2.20 -5.71 -5.28
N TRP A 24 0.96 -5.62 -4.85
CA TRP A 24 0.59 -5.09 -3.54
C TRP A 24 0.65 -6.19 -2.48
N ILE A 25 -0.11 -7.26 -2.66
CA ILE A 25 -0.30 -8.31 -1.65
C ILE A 25 0.94 -9.19 -1.48
N GLY A 26 1.65 -9.50 -2.57
CA GLY A 26 2.88 -10.27 -2.55
C GLY A 26 3.99 -9.51 -1.83
N THR A 27 4.18 -8.23 -2.15
CA THR A 27 5.15 -7.37 -1.47
C THR A 27 4.83 -7.23 0.03
N LEU A 28 3.55 -7.02 0.36
CA LEU A 28 3.10 -6.97 1.75
C LEU A 28 3.39 -8.30 2.49
N ALA A 29 3.11 -9.44 1.86
CA ALA A 29 3.40 -10.75 2.41
C ALA A 29 4.89 -11.01 2.64
N ILE A 30 5.76 -10.46 1.77
CA ILE A 30 7.21 -10.54 1.93
C ILE A 30 7.65 -9.76 3.17
N PHE A 31 7.35 -8.46 3.25
CA PHE A 31 7.85 -7.64 4.36
C PHE A 31 7.21 -8.02 5.70
N SER A 32 5.89 -8.25 5.74
CA SER A 32 5.23 -8.73 6.96
C SER A 32 5.76 -10.10 7.37
N GLY A 33 6.01 -11.01 6.41
CA GLY A 33 6.63 -12.30 6.66
C GLY A 33 8.05 -12.20 7.22
N GLN A 34 8.84 -11.22 6.80
CA GLN A 34 10.17 -10.95 7.35
C GLN A 34 10.11 -10.47 8.79
N LEU A 35 9.21 -9.51 9.10
CA LEU A 35 9.03 -9.00 10.46
C LEU A 35 8.55 -10.09 11.41
N LEU A 36 7.55 -10.88 11.00
CA LEU A 36 7.07 -12.04 11.75
C LEU A 36 8.19 -13.04 12.06
N ARG A 37 9.04 -13.35 11.08
CA ARG A 37 10.17 -14.27 11.28
C ARG A 37 11.19 -13.73 12.29
N LYS A 38 11.34 -12.41 12.39
CA LYS A 38 12.23 -11.75 13.34
C LYS A 38 11.58 -11.50 14.71
N GLY A 39 10.30 -11.84 14.88
CA GLY A 39 9.55 -11.55 16.10
C GLY A 39 9.27 -10.06 16.31
N ILE A 40 9.38 -9.26 15.25
CA ILE A 40 9.17 -7.80 15.30
C ILE A 40 7.69 -7.52 15.12
N TRP A 41 7.15 -6.69 15.99
CA TRP A 41 5.75 -6.28 15.94
C TRP A 41 5.40 -5.65 14.59
N ASN A 42 4.22 -5.97 14.06
CA ASN A 42 3.69 -5.33 12.88
C ASN A 42 2.14 -5.38 12.91
N PRO A 43 1.44 -4.69 12.01
CA PRO A 43 -0.03 -4.62 12.07
C PRO A 43 -0.72 -5.99 12.06
N PHE A 44 -0.11 -7.00 11.44
CA PHE A 44 -0.65 -8.36 11.43
C PHE A 44 -0.47 -9.11 12.75
N THR A 45 0.54 -8.80 13.58
CA THR A 45 0.64 -9.39 14.92
C THR A 45 -0.48 -8.90 15.81
N ALA A 46 -0.80 -7.60 15.76
CA ALA A 46 -1.95 -7.04 16.49
C ALA A 46 -3.28 -7.65 16.02
N VAL A 47 -3.46 -7.83 14.71
CA VAL A 47 -4.65 -8.51 14.15
C VAL A 47 -4.76 -9.95 14.62
N ALA A 48 -3.64 -10.69 14.70
CA ALA A 48 -3.63 -12.07 15.20
C ALA A 48 -4.01 -12.17 16.68
N GLU A 49 -3.75 -11.12 17.47
CA GLU A 49 -4.17 -10.99 18.87
C GLU A 49 -5.62 -10.46 19.01
N GLY A 50 -6.32 -10.23 17.90
CA GLY A 50 -7.70 -9.73 17.87
C GLY A 50 -7.82 -8.20 17.86
N ASN A 51 -6.71 -7.46 17.89
CA ASN A 51 -6.71 -6.01 17.80
C ASN A 51 -6.53 -5.53 16.36
N TRP A 52 -7.65 -5.24 15.70
CA TRP A 52 -7.67 -4.74 14.31
C TRP A 52 -7.43 -3.23 14.19
N SER A 53 -7.47 -2.51 15.32
CA SER A 53 -7.42 -1.04 15.35
C SER A 53 -6.23 -0.47 14.58
N PRO A 54 -4.98 -0.96 14.77
CA PRO A 54 -3.83 -0.38 14.09
C PRO A 54 -3.92 -0.53 12.57
N ALA A 55 -4.31 -1.73 12.10
CA ALA A 55 -4.45 -2.00 10.67
C ALA A 55 -5.58 -1.17 10.03
N LEU A 56 -6.74 -1.08 10.69
CA LEU A 56 -7.88 -0.31 10.19
C LEU A 56 -7.60 1.20 10.18
N LEU A 57 -6.97 1.73 11.23
CA LEU A 57 -6.62 3.15 11.31
C LEU A 57 -5.71 3.56 10.15
N VAL A 58 -4.67 2.76 9.87
CA VAL A 58 -3.75 3.06 8.75
C VAL A 58 -4.41 2.84 7.40
N ALA A 59 -5.22 1.80 7.23
CA ALA A 59 -5.93 1.55 5.98
C ALA A 59 -6.91 2.69 5.64
N ILE A 60 -7.74 3.10 6.60
CA ILE A 60 -8.70 4.20 6.42
C ILE A 60 -7.97 5.53 6.24
N GLY A 61 -6.93 5.79 7.05
CA GLY A 61 -6.11 6.99 6.90
C GLY A 61 -5.46 7.09 5.52
N SER A 62 -4.97 5.97 4.98
CA SER A 62 -4.41 5.89 3.65
C SER A 62 -5.47 6.08 2.55
N LEU A 63 -6.67 5.54 2.72
CA LEU A 63 -7.79 5.79 1.80
C LEU A 63 -8.19 7.27 1.76
N CYS A 64 -8.31 7.91 2.92
CA CYS A 64 -8.59 9.35 3.02
C CYS A 64 -7.48 10.18 2.38
N ASN A 65 -6.21 9.85 2.64
CA ASN A 65 -5.07 10.49 1.98
C ASN A 65 -5.10 10.29 0.46
N GLY A 66 -5.36 9.06 0.00
CA GLY A 66 -5.46 8.70 -1.40
C GLY A 66 -6.56 9.50 -2.12
N PHE A 67 -7.70 9.74 -1.47
CA PHE A 67 -8.75 10.58 -2.02
C PHE A 67 -8.26 12.01 -2.32
N PHE A 68 -7.55 12.66 -1.40
CA PHE A 68 -6.98 13.99 -1.65
C PHE A 68 -5.84 13.96 -2.66
N TRP A 69 -5.07 12.87 -2.70
CA TRP A 69 -4.02 12.65 -3.70
C TRP A 69 -4.60 12.58 -5.12
N GLU A 70 -5.74 11.93 -5.28
CA GLU A 70 -6.49 11.87 -6.53
C GLU A 70 -7.15 13.20 -6.91
N LEU A 71 -7.60 13.97 -5.94
CA LEU A 71 -8.05 15.34 -6.19
C LEU A 71 -6.90 16.20 -6.73
N TRP A 72 -5.70 16.07 -6.16
CA TRP A 72 -4.51 16.75 -6.64
C TRP A 72 -4.13 16.30 -8.06
N ASN A 73 -4.15 14.99 -8.36
CA ASN A 73 -3.91 14.47 -9.71
C ASN A 73 -4.87 15.09 -10.72
N TRP A 74 -6.17 15.07 -10.40
CA TRP A 74 -7.20 15.62 -11.28
C TRP A 74 -7.00 17.12 -11.54
N VAL A 75 -6.77 17.92 -10.49
CA VAL A 75 -6.52 19.37 -10.62
C VAL A 75 -5.20 19.67 -11.33
N SER A 76 -4.22 18.77 -11.24
CA SER A 76 -2.92 18.94 -11.91
C SER A 76 -3.05 19.03 -13.44
N ASN A 77 -4.12 18.45 -14.01
CA ASN A 77 -4.52 18.63 -15.40
C ASN A 77 -5.47 19.83 -15.56
N ALA A 78 -4.93 21.04 -15.30
CA ALA A 78 -5.70 22.28 -15.26
C ALA A 78 -6.43 22.61 -16.59
N ASN A 79 -5.97 22.09 -17.72
CA ASN A 79 -6.65 22.22 -19.01
C ASN A 79 -6.59 20.91 -19.81
N PRO A 80 -7.66 20.09 -19.81
CA PRO A 80 -7.71 18.82 -20.53
C PRO A 80 -7.55 18.95 -22.05
N ALA A 81 -7.73 20.16 -22.62
CA ALA A 81 -7.54 20.41 -24.05
C ALA A 81 -6.07 20.61 -24.44
N LEU A 82 -5.19 20.81 -23.46
CA LEU A 82 -3.74 20.91 -23.69
C LEU A 82 -3.07 19.56 -23.42
N PRO A 83 -1.92 19.29 -24.06
CA PRO A 83 -1.11 18.13 -23.72
C PRO A 83 -0.78 18.14 -22.23
N ALA A 84 -0.80 16.96 -21.61
CA ALA A 84 -0.39 16.79 -20.23
C ALA A 84 1.12 17.05 -20.07
N THR A 85 1.50 18.31 -19.91
CA THR A 85 2.88 18.74 -19.67
C THR A 85 3.20 18.86 -18.18
N ASN A 86 2.19 18.75 -17.31
CA ASN A 86 2.41 18.78 -15.87
C ASN A 86 3.01 17.44 -15.41
N PRO A 87 4.24 17.41 -14.86
CA PRO A 87 4.84 16.17 -14.38
C PRO A 87 4.11 15.54 -13.20
N ASN A 88 3.21 16.29 -12.54
CA ASN A 88 2.39 15.81 -11.43
C ASN A 88 1.07 15.20 -11.89
N TYR A 89 0.80 15.14 -13.19
CA TYR A 89 -0.36 14.42 -13.72
C TYR A 89 0.06 13.01 -14.12
N TRP A 90 -0.71 12.01 -13.69
CA TRP A 90 -0.51 10.63 -14.09
C TRP A 90 -1.83 9.97 -14.46
N ILE A 91 -1.74 9.03 -15.40
CA ILE A 91 -2.86 8.24 -15.90
C ILE A 91 -2.67 6.80 -15.43
N TYR A 92 -3.75 6.18 -14.99
CA TYR A 92 -3.76 4.79 -14.56
C TYR A 92 -4.04 3.85 -15.73
N ASP A 93 -3.23 2.80 -15.84
CA ASP A 93 -3.50 1.67 -16.72
C ASP A 93 -3.49 0.37 -15.90
N ILE A 94 -4.66 0.04 -15.34
CA ILE A 94 -4.83 -1.11 -14.45
C ILE A 94 -5.63 -2.19 -15.17
N PRO A 95 -5.07 -3.40 -15.38
CA PRO A 95 -5.76 -4.48 -16.09
C PRO A 95 -7.15 -4.77 -15.52
N TYR A 96 -8.15 -4.88 -16.41
CA TYR A 96 -9.54 -5.30 -16.15
C TYR A 96 -10.41 -4.37 -15.27
N VAL A 97 -9.81 -3.52 -14.45
CA VAL A 97 -10.54 -2.68 -13.48
C VAL A 97 -10.55 -1.21 -13.85
N ASN A 98 -9.88 -0.82 -14.93
CA ASN A 98 -9.85 0.54 -15.47
C ASN A 98 -11.15 0.90 -16.21
N VAL A 99 -12.28 0.95 -15.50
CA VAL A 99 -13.62 1.07 -16.11
C VAL A 99 -14.41 2.24 -15.54
N ILE A 100 -14.72 2.21 -14.24
CA ILE A 100 -15.58 3.21 -13.60
C ILE A 100 -14.72 4.30 -12.99
N HIS A 101 -14.84 5.53 -13.49
CA HIS A 101 -14.15 6.72 -12.98
C HIS A 101 -15.18 7.68 -12.40
N ILE A 102 -14.95 8.17 -11.17
CA ILE A 102 -15.91 9.05 -10.48
C ILE A 102 -15.62 10.52 -10.80
N PHE A 103 -14.42 10.97 -10.42
CA PHE A 103 -14.00 12.36 -10.58
C PHE A 103 -12.52 12.49 -10.98
N SER A 104 -11.65 11.53 -10.65
CA SER A 104 -10.24 11.51 -11.06
C SER A 104 -9.96 10.42 -12.10
N GLU A 105 -8.71 10.38 -12.57
CA GLU A 105 -8.16 9.31 -13.42
C GLU A 105 -8.15 7.93 -12.74
N MET A 106 -8.35 7.84 -11.43
CA MET A 106 -8.33 6.56 -10.73
C MET A 106 -9.66 5.83 -10.93
N PRO A 107 -9.63 4.54 -11.31
CA PRO A 107 -10.84 3.74 -11.32
C PRO A 107 -11.34 3.47 -9.90
N LEU A 108 -12.65 3.27 -9.74
CA LEU A 108 -13.31 3.01 -8.45
C LEU A 108 -12.64 1.89 -7.65
N LEU A 109 -12.30 0.77 -8.31
CA LEU A 109 -11.60 -0.34 -7.65
C LEU A 109 -10.15 -0.03 -7.30
N GLY A 110 -9.54 0.95 -7.97
CA GLY A 110 -8.20 1.45 -7.64
C GLY A 110 -8.15 2.03 -6.23
N TYR A 111 -9.20 2.74 -5.78
CA TYR A 111 -9.23 3.32 -4.43
C TYR A 111 -9.11 2.25 -3.33
N MET A 112 -9.64 1.04 -3.57
CA MET A 112 -9.50 -0.08 -2.63
C MET A 112 -8.04 -0.51 -2.45
N GLY A 113 -7.17 -0.20 -3.40
CA GLY A 113 -5.72 -0.41 -3.32
C GLY A 113 -5.04 0.43 -2.24
N TYR A 114 -5.59 1.60 -1.86
CA TYR A 114 -5.02 2.40 -0.77
C TYR A 114 -5.07 1.68 0.58
N LEU A 115 -6.06 0.80 0.80
CA LEU A 115 -6.20 0.05 2.04
C LEU A 115 -4.98 -0.85 2.33
N PRO A 116 -4.60 -1.82 1.46
CA PRO A 116 -3.40 -2.61 1.66
C PRO A 116 -2.11 -1.81 1.42
N PHE A 117 -2.14 -0.76 0.61
CA PHE A 117 -0.97 0.08 0.35
C PHE A 117 -0.51 0.83 1.61
N GLY A 118 -1.42 1.44 2.36
CA GLY A 118 -1.08 2.10 3.62
C GLY A 118 -0.42 1.15 4.62
N ILE A 119 -0.97 -0.06 4.75
CA ILE A 119 -0.40 -1.11 5.61
C ILE A 119 0.99 -1.51 5.10
N LEU A 120 1.17 -1.66 3.79
CA LEU A 120 2.47 -1.98 3.18
C LEU A 120 3.51 -0.92 3.50
N VAL A 121 3.19 0.36 3.30
CA VAL A 121 4.11 1.47 3.61
C VAL A 121 4.54 1.43 5.07
N TRP A 122 3.59 1.18 5.98
CA TRP A 122 3.91 1.09 7.41
C TRP A 122 4.77 -0.13 7.76
N VAL A 123 4.46 -1.29 7.20
CA VAL A 123 5.27 -2.51 7.37
C VAL A 123 6.70 -2.30 6.84
N VAL A 124 6.86 -1.65 5.69
CA VAL A 124 8.17 -1.30 5.15
C VAL A 124 8.88 -0.31 6.07
N PHE A 125 8.19 0.69 6.62
CA PHE A 125 8.76 1.62 7.60
C PHE A 125 9.29 0.91 8.85
N ILE A 126 8.53 -0.04 9.41
CA ILE A 126 8.99 -0.86 10.55
C ILE A 126 10.23 -1.67 10.16
N TRP A 127 10.21 -2.28 8.98
CA TRP A 127 11.34 -3.04 8.46
C TRP A 127 12.60 -2.18 8.27
N LEU A 128 12.45 -0.94 7.79
CA LEU A 128 13.55 0.03 7.69
C LEU A 128 14.07 0.41 9.08
N GLY A 129 13.20 0.61 10.07
CA GLY A 129 13.63 0.87 11.45
C GLY A 129 14.44 -0.26 12.05
N ALA A 130 14.01 -1.51 11.81
CA ALA A 130 14.77 -2.68 12.21
C ALA A 130 16.11 -2.83 11.47
N LEU A 131 16.19 -2.37 10.21
CA LEU A 131 17.41 -2.42 9.41
C LEU A 131 18.42 -1.34 9.80
N PHE A 132 17.94 -0.12 10.06
CA PHE A 132 18.77 1.06 10.30
C PHE A 132 18.89 1.46 11.78
N GLY A 133 18.14 0.82 12.67
CA GLY A 133 18.22 1.03 14.11
C GLY A 133 17.52 2.28 14.62
N PHE A 134 16.40 2.70 14.00
CA PHE A 134 15.58 3.82 14.49
C PHE A 134 14.22 3.33 15.03
N ASP A 135 13.65 4.10 15.96
CA ASP A 135 12.37 3.78 16.58
C ASP A 135 11.19 3.98 15.61
N THR A 136 10.34 2.97 15.52
CA THR A 136 9.15 2.94 14.65
C THR A 136 7.85 2.95 15.46
N ALA A 137 7.92 3.10 16.78
CA ALA A 137 6.76 3.22 17.64
C ALA A 137 5.93 4.46 17.26
N LEU A 138 4.61 4.26 17.10
CA LEU A 138 3.68 5.36 16.85
C LEU A 138 3.38 6.14 18.14
N LEU A 139 3.28 5.44 19.26
CA LEU A 139 2.99 6.00 20.57
C LEU A 139 4.17 5.76 21.51
N LYS A 140 4.39 6.68 22.46
CA LYS A 140 5.40 6.54 23.51
C LYS A 140 5.24 5.24 24.31
N ASP A 141 4.01 4.78 24.47
CA ASP A 141 3.67 3.56 25.23
C ASP A 141 3.97 2.27 24.44
N ASP A 142 4.33 2.38 23.16
CA ASP A 142 4.74 1.23 22.33
C ASP A 142 6.26 1.00 22.34
N GLN A 143 7.02 1.82 23.06
CA GLN A 143 8.46 1.64 23.20
C GLN A 143 8.79 0.34 23.95
N GLY A 144 9.60 -0.52 23.30
CA GLY A 144 9.98 -1.85 23.81
C GLY A 144 9.22 -3.03 23.21
N LYS A 145 8.29 -2.80 22.26
CA LYS A 145 7.63 -3.86 21.47
C LYS A 145 8.28 -4.09 20.09
N GLY A 146 9.37 -3.38 19.77
CA GLY A 146 10.11 -3.45 18.51
C GLY A 146 11.32 -4.38 18.56
#